data_AF-A0A1E8FM09-F1
#
_entry.id   AF-A0A1E8FM09-F1
#
_cell.length_a   1.000
_cell.length_b   1.000
_cell.length_c   1.000
_cell.angle_alpha   90.00
_cell.angle_beta   90.00
_cell.angle_gamma   90.00
#
_symmetry.space_group_name_H-M   'P 1'
#
loop_
_entity.id
_entity.type
_entity.pdbx_description
1 polymer ?
#
loop_
_entity_poly.entity_id
_entity_poly.type
_entity_poly.pdbx_seq_one_letter_code
_entity_poly.pdbx_strand_id
1 'polypeptide(L)'
;MEVVPMESGLLARTRKVIAVHINYPSRAAQRGRTPEQPSYFLKPASSLALGSADNPGTVERPAGCELLGYEGEIALIIGRNARRVSLEDAWGYVEWVTASNDLGVYDLRYADKGSNLRSKGGDGFTPVGPALIPAAAVDPAALRIRTWHNGELVQDDTTEDLLFPFARLVADLSQLLTLEAGDIILTGTPAGASVALPGDVVEVEVSGNGLSSGRLATGVVEGTTPFAAFGAQPKSDDTQREEAYGSREAAGLAPAAKPGLDPDLKKKLESVATATLSSQMRKRGLNNVSIDGLQSTRPDRRVVGLARTLRYVPNREDLFKTHGGGFNAQKRAVESVNEGEILVMEARGEKGTGTVGDILALRAQVRGAAAIITDGGVRDYSAVAGLEIPTYFASRHPAVLGRRHVPWDTDVTIACGGTTVQPGDIIVADSDGILVIPPAIAAELVDECIAQEREEEYIFAMVEQGHSVDGLFPMNAEWRAKYEEWRRDND
;
A
#
# COMPACT_ATOMS: atom_id res chain seq x y z
N MET A 1 -3.84 -27.40 37.62
CA MET A 1 -2.70 -27.40 36.68
C MET A 1 -1.91 -26.14 36.97
N GLU A 2 -0.59 -26.26 37.08
CA GLU A 2 0.29 -25.18 37.55
C GLU A 2 1.13 -24.64 36.40
N VAL A 3 1.48 -23.35 36.45
CA VAL A 3 2.44 -22.75 35.51
C VAL A 3 3.81 -23.34 35.80
N VAL A 4 4.54 -23.77 34.77
CA VAL A 4 5.88 -24.35 34.93
C VAL A 4 6.94 -23.48 34.24
N PRO A 5 8.20 -23.46 34.70
CA PRO A 5 9.27 -22.71 34.03
C PRO A 5 9.51 -23.19 32.60
N MET A 6 9.86 -22.25 31.71
CA MET A 6 10.35 -22.56 30.37
C MET A 6 11.82 -23.00 30.46
N GLU A 7 12.11 -24.23 30.03
CA GLU A 7 13.44 -24.84 30.15
C GLU A 7 14.12 -25.06 28.79
N SER A 8 15.44 -25.04 28.77
CA SER A 8 16.27 -25.27 27.57
C SER A 8 16.02 -26.62 26.90
N GLY A 9 15.57 -27.63 27.66
CA GLY A 9 15.19 -28.94 27.13
C GLY A 9 13.98 -28.91 26.19
N LEU A 10 13.09 -27.91 26.29
CA LEU A 10 12.01 -27.70 25.32
C LEU A 10 12.55 -27.07 24.03
N LEU A 11 13.41 -26.07 24.13
CA LEU A 11 14.05 -25.46 22.97
C LEU A 11 14.84 -26.49 22.16
N ALA A 12 15.61 -27.35 22.84
CA ALA A 12 16.44 -28.36 22.20
C ALA A 12 15.65 -29.42 21.43
N ARG A 13 14.37 -29.65 21.76
CA ARG A 13 13.49 -30.59 21.04
C ARG A 13 12.61 -29.93 19.99
N THR A 14 12.52 -28.59 19.96
CA THR A 14 11.74 -27.87 18.95
C THR A 14 12.36 -28.07 17.58
N ARG A 15 11.59 -28.65 16.65
CA ARG A 15 12.06 -28.94 15.29
C ARG A 15 11.77 -27.80 14.33
N LYS A 16 10.64 -27.13 14.53
CA LYS A 16 10.20 -26.01 13.70
C LYS A 16 9.42 -24.99 14.51
N VAL A 17 9.66 -23.74 14.15
CA VAL A 17 8.88 -22.59 14.61
C VAL A 17 8.13 -22.06 13.39
N ILE A 18 6.81 -22.04 13.47
CA ILE A 18 5.93 -21.54 12.42
C ILE A 18 5.31 -20.24 12.90
N ALA A 19 5.39 -19.18 12.10
CA ALA A 19 4.86 -17.87 12.47
C ALA A 19 3.78 -17.42 11.49
N VAL A 20 2.75 -16.74 12.01
CA VAL A 20 1.64 -16.17 11.22
C VAL A 20 1.92 -14.71 10.89
N HIS A 21 1.76 -14.30 9.64
CA HIS A 21 2.07 -12.92 9.24
C HIS A 21 1.16 -11.86 9.89
N ILE A 22 -0.17 -12.08 9.86
CA ILE A 22 -1.17 -11.15 10.42
C ILE A 22 -2.32 -11.97 10.98
N ASN A 23 -2.70 -11.71 12.24
CA ASN A 23 -3.83 -12.38 12.89
C ASN A 23 -4.72 -11.47 13.74
N TYR A 24 -4.20 -10.32 14.18
CA TYR A 24 -4.99 -9.33 14.93
C TYR A 24 -5.65 -8.32 13.99
N PRO A 25 -6.95 -8.00 14.16
CA PRO A 25 -7.61 -6.93 13.41
C PRO A 25 -6.92 -5.58 13.57
N SER A 26 -6.42 -5.27 14.77
CA SER A 26 -5.67 -4.04 15.07
C SER A 26 -4.43 -3.90 14.17
N ARG A 27 -3.66 -4.98 14.01
CA ARG A 27 -2.49 -5.03 13.11
C ARG A 27 -2.88 -4.97 11.63
N ALA A 28 -3.97 -5.65 11.23
CA ALA A 28 -4.48 -5.59 9.86
C ALA A 28 -4.91 -4.17 9.45
N ALA A 29 -5.60 -3.46 10.36
CA ALA A 29 -5.99 -2.07 10.18
C ALA A 29 -4.76 -1.15 10.06
N GLN A 30 -3.77 -1.30 10.94
CA GLN A 30 -2.50 -0.55 10.87
C GLN A 30 -1.77 -0.76 9.52
N ARG A 31 -1.83 -1.97 8.97
CA ARG A 31 -1.22 -2.32 7.68
C ARG A 31 -2.09 -1.97 6.46
N GLY A 32 -3.31 -1.48 6.67
CA GLY A 32 -4.27 -1.18 5.60
C GLY A 32 -4.70 -2.41 4.77
N ARG A 33 -4.52 -3.63 5.30
CA ARG A 33 -4.85 -4.87 4.60
C ARG A 33 -5.30 -5.96 5.57
N THR A 34 -6.46 -6.54 5.28
CA THR A 34 -7.00 -7.71 5.98
C THR A 34 -6.89 -8.95 5.10
N PRO A 35 -6.11 -9.99 5.49
CA PRO A 35 -6.03 -11.23 4.73
C PRO A 35 -7.31 -12.07 4.87
N GLU A 36 -7.70 -12.76 3.80
CA GLU A 36 -8.84 -13.72 3.83
C GLU A 36 -8.46 -15.08 4.42
N GLN A 37 -7.18 -15.45 4.35
CA GLN A 37 -6.63 -16.73 4.81
C GLN A 37 -5.33 -16.48 5.59
N PRO A 38 -5.00 -17.33 6.58
CA PRO A 38 -3.73 -17.23 7.27
C PRO A 38 -2.58 -17.50 6.28
N SER A 39 -1.46 -16.80 6.48
CA SER A 39 -0.22 -17.08 5.75
C SER A 39 0.92 -17.23 6.73
N TYR A 40 1.79 -18.19 6.44
CA TYR A 40 2.78 -18.69 7.38
C TYR A 40 4.20 -18.54 6.83
N PHE A 41 5.17 -18.43 7.73
CA PHE A 41 6.58 -18.58 7.43
C PHE A 41 7.27 -19.40 8.52
N LEU A 42 8.50 -19.84 8.24
CA LEU A 42 9.30 -20.61 9.18
C LEU A 42 10.37 -19.72 9.79
N LYS A 43 10.54 -19.83 11.11
CA LYS A 43 11.74 -19.37 11.80
C LYS A 43 12.65 -20.58 12.08
N PRO A 44 13.98 -20.47 11.87
CA PRO A 44 14.92 -21.52 12.26
C PRO A 44 14.83 -21.79 13.77
N ALA A 45 14.92 -23.04 14.21
CA ALA A 45 14.94 -23.34 15.64
C ALA A 45 16.15 -22.72 16.36
N SER A 46 17.24 -22.40 15.63
CA SER A 46 18.40 -21.69 16.17
C SER A 46 18.11 -20.24 16.58
N SER A 47 17.00 -19.63 16.10
CA SER A 47 16.62 -18.29 16.55
C SER A 47 15.97 -18.29 17.94
N LEU A 48 15.66 -19.45 18.51
CA LEU A 48 15.05 -19.55 19.83
C LEU A 48 16.00 -19.07 20.93
N ALA A 49 15.45 -18.29 21.86
CA ALA A 49 16.16 -17.83 23.05
C ALA A 49 15.25 -17.86 24.29
N LEU A 50 15.88 -17.76 25.46
CA LEU A 50 15.21 -17.61 26.74
C LEU A 50 15.48 -16.23 27.30
N GLY A 51 14.60 -15.79 28.19
CA GLY A 51 14.76 -14.59 28.99
C GLY A 51 13.68 -14.51 30.06
N SER A 52 13.93 -13.76 31.11
CA SER A 52 12.95 -13.43 32.15
C SER A 52 13.20 -12.02 32.67
N ALA A 53 12.25 -11.43 33.40
CA ALA A 53 12.47 -10.13 34.05
C ALA A 53 13.74 -10.10 34.92
N ASP A 54 14.00 -11.17 35.68
CA ASP A 54 15.17 -11.25 36.58
C ASP A 54 16.48 -11.58 35.85
N ASN A 55 16.40 -12.20 34.68
CA ASN A 55 17.54 -12.54 33.84
C ASN A 55 17.18 -12.34 32.36
N PRO A 56 17.20 -11.09 31.86
CA PRO A 56 16.81 -10.79 30.49
C PRO A 56 17.67 -11.55 29.48
N GLY A 57 17.01 -12.06 28.44
CA GLY A 57 17.72 -12.55 27.26
C GLY A 57 18.43 -11.42 26.53
N THR A 58 19.27 -11.74 25.56
CA THR A 58 19.93 -10.73 24.71
C THR A 58 19.71 -11.06 23.24
N VAL A 59 19.43 -10.03 22.44
CA VAL A 59 19.39 -10.10 20.98
C VAL A 59 20.35 -9.07 20.40
N GLU A 60 21.11 -9.48 19.40
CA GLU A 60 21.98 -8.57 18.65
C GLU A 60 21.17 -7.88 17.54
N ARG A 61 21.25 -6.55 17.46
CA ARG A 61 20.93 -5.81 16.23
C ARG A 61 22.18 -5.86 15.34
N PRO A 62 22.16 -6.57 14.20
CA PRO A 62 23.35 -6.74 13.36
C PRO A 62 23.94 -5.42 12.89
N ALA A 63 25.26 -5.35 12.76
CA ALA A 63 25.96 -4.14 12.31
C ALA A 63 25.45 -3.70 10.92
N GLY A 64 25.07 -2.42 10.82
CA GLY A 64 24.54 -1.84 9.58
C GLY A 64 23.04 -2.02 9.36
N CYS A 65 22.33 -2.77 10.22
CA CYS A 65 20.87 -2.74 10.27
C CYS A 65 20.41 -1.62 11.21
N GLU A 66 19.36 -0.89 10.83
CA GLU A 66 18.78 0.15 11.68
C GLU A 66 17.42 -0.24 12.27
N LEU A 67 16.66 -1.15 11.65
CA LEU A 67 15.26 -1.44 11.94
C LEU A 67 15.05 -2.84 12.54
N LEU A 68 15.58 -3.09 13.75
CA LEU A 68 15.24 -4.30 14.51
C LEU A 68 13.84 -4.15 15.12
N GLY A 69 12.84 -4.73 14.46
CA GLY A 69 11.46 -4.70 14.91
C GLY A 69 11.17 -5.74 16.00
N TYR A 70 10.38 -5.35 16.99
CA TYR A 70 9.77 -6.24 17.99
C TYR A 70 8.29 -6.43 17.70
N GLU A 71 7.82 -7.65 17.94
CA GLU A 71 6.43 -8.07 17.69
C GLU A 71 6.05 -9.01 18.83
N GLY A 72 5.39 -8.50 19.88
CA GLY A 72 4.93 -9.36 20.97
C GLY A 72 3.87 -10.33 20.47
N GLU A 73 4.04 -11.63 20.75
CA GLU A 73 3.14 -12.69 20.30
C GLU A 73 2.83 -13.71 21.40
N ILE A 74 1.73 -14.43 21.20
CA ILE A 74 1.42 -15.65 21.95
C ILE A 74 2.05 -16.82 21.20
N ALA A 75 2.79 -17.66 21.93
CA ALA A 75 3.35 -18.90 21.41
C ALA A 75 2.54 -20.11 21.89
N LEU A 76 2.18 -20.97 20.94
CA LEU A 76 1.55 -22.27 21.20
C LEU A 76 2.60 -23.37 21.06
N ILE A 77 2.76 -24.20 22.08
CA ILE A 77 3.67 -25.36 22.05
C ILE A 77 2.83 -26.63 21.87
N ILE A 78 3.12 -27.37 20.81
CA ILE A 78 2.44 -28.62 20.48
C ILE A 78 2.89 -29.72 21.44
N GLY A 79 1.96 -30.45 22.06
CA GLY A 79 2.29 -31.52 23.03
C GLY A 79 2.39 -32.92 22.45
N ARG A 80 1.68 -33.14 21.35
CA ARG A 80 1.62 -34.44 20.67
C ARG A 80 1.44 -34.24 19.18
N ASN A 81 1.88 -35.22 18.41
CA ASN A 81 1.88 -35.09 16.96
C ASN A 81 0.46 -34.85 16.41
N ALA A 82 0.27 -33.78 15.65
CA ALA A 82 -0.98 -33.42 15.01
C ALA A 82 -0.85 -33.55 13.49
N ARG A 83 -1.77 -34.27 12.86
CA ARG A 83 -1.86 -34.39 11.40
C ARG A 83 -3.31 -34.52 10.98
N ARG A 84 -3.77 -33.61 10.11
CA ARG A 84 -5.15 -33.52 9.61
C ARG A 84 -6.18 -33.53 10.74
N VAL A 85 -5.92 -32.73 11.78
CA VAL A 85 -6.82 -32.62 12.94
C VAL A 85 -8.01 -31.72 12.58
N SER A 86 -9.17 -32.03 13.18
CA SER A 86 -10.39 -31.23 13.04
C SER A 86 -10.24 -29.89 13.77
N LEU A 87 -11.12 -28.92 13.48
CA LEU A 87 -11.14 -27.65 14.21
C LEU A 87 -11.51 -27.86 15.68
N GLU A 88 -12.42 -28.79 15.94
CA GLU A 88 -12.94 -29.13 17.26
C GLU A 88 -11.86 -29.76 18.16
N ASP A 89 -11.00 -30.62 17.59
CA ASP A 89 -9.96 -31.32 18.35
C ASP A 89 -8.64 -30.54 18.44
N ALA A 90 -8.45 -29.54 17.56
CA ALA A 90 -7.16 -28.87 17.36
C ALA A 90 -6.55 -28.29 18.65
N TRP A 91 -7.36 -27.66 19.51
CA TRP A 91 -6.87 -27.08 20.76
C TRP A 91 -6.28 -28.14 21.69
N GLY A 92 -6.83 -29.36 21.68
CA GLY A 92 -6.35 -30.49 22.48
C GLY A 92 -4.99 -31.06 22.04
N TYR A 93 -4.34 -30.49 21.02
CA TYR A 93 -2.96 -30.81 20.63
C TYR A 93 -1.94 -29.78 21.15
N VAL A 94 -2.40 -28.64 21.64
CA VAL A 94 -1.55 -27.63 22.29
C VAL A 94 -1.37 -28.05 23.75
N GLU A 95 -0.12 -28.12 24.22
CA GLU A 95 0.21 -28.43 25.61
C GLU A 95 0.39 -27.18 26.43
N TRP A 96 1.10 -26.20 25.86
CA TRP A 96 1.48 -24.98 26.56
C TRP A 96 1.21 -23.72 25.73
N VAL A 97 0.90 -22.66 26.46
CA VAL A 97 0.83 -21.29 25.98
C VAL A 97 1.89 -20.49 26.71
N THR A 98 2.62 -19.63 26.00
CA THR A 98 3.62 -18.75 26.61
C THR A 98 3.79 -17.45 25.82
N ALA A 99 4.55 -16.49 26.35
CA ALA A 99 4.91 -15.28 25.64
C ALA A 99 6.05 -15.54 24.66
N SER A 100 6.07 -14.78 23.57
CA SER A 100 7.14 -14.75 22.58
C SER A 100 7.33 -13.34 22.05
N ASN A 101 8.52 -13.03 21.54
CA ASN A 101 8.76 -11.83 20.75
C ASN A 101 9.26 -12.25 19.36
N ASP A 102 8.48 -11.97 18.31
CA ASP A 102 8.87 -12.25 16.93
C ASP A 102 9.79 -11.13 16.39
N LEU A 103 11.04 -11.15 16.85
CA LEU A 103 12.03 -10.16 16.45
C LEU A 103 12.49 -10.36 15.00
N GLY A 104 12.81 -9.26 14.32
CA GLY A 104 13.42 -9.31 12.99
C GLY A 104 13.89 -7.97 12.46
N VAL A 105 14.85 -8.00 11.54
CA VAL A 105 15.39 -6.80 10.88
C VAL A 105 14.61 -6.49 9.61
N TYR A 106 13.98 -5.32 9.55
CA TYR A 106 13.25 -4.87 8.36
C TYR A 106 14.20 -4.61 7.19
N ASP A 107 15.46 -4.28 7.49
CA ASP A 107 16.54 -3.99 6.54
C ASP A 107 16.81 -5.13 5.53
N LEU A 108 16.43 -6.36 5.87
CA LEU A 108 16.62 -7.56 5.03
C LEU A 108 15.31 -8.16 4.51
N ARG A 109 14.14 -7.55 4.77
CA ARG A 109 12.84 -8.10 4.31
C ARG A 109 12.76 -8.26 2.80
N TYR A 110 13.42 -7.37 2.04
CA TYR A 110 13.44 -7.44 0.58
C TYR A 110 14.11 -8.71 0.05
N ALA A 111 15.04 -9.28 0.82
CA ALA A 111 15.94 -10.31 0.35
C ALA A 111 15.24 -11.67 0.20
N ASP A 112 14.28 -11.97 1.09
CA ASP A 112 13.53 -13.23 1.13
C ASP A 112 12.01 -13.00 1.27
N LYS A 113 11.49 -12.00 0.56
CA LYS A 113 10.11 -11.51 0.68
C LYS A 113 9.10 -12.68 0.67
N GLY A 114 8.35 -12.79 1.76
CA GLY A 114 7.34 -13.85 1.98
C GLY A 114 7.82 -15.04 2.81
N SER A 115 9.09 -15.45 2.71
CA SER A 115 9.65 -16.51 3.58
C SER A 115 10.29 -15.94 4.86
N ASN A 116 10.74 -14.68 4.82
CA ASN A 116 11.33 -13.93 5.93
C ASN A 116 12.59 -14.58 6.55
N LEU A 117 13.22 -15.54 5.87
CA LEU A 117 14.27 -16.38 6.45
C LEU A 117 15.41 -15.55 7.05
N ARG A 118 16.06 -14.67 6.27
CA ARG A 118 17.16 -13.83 6.79
C ARG A 118 16.70 -12.67 7.67
N SER A 119 15.51 -12.11 7.43
CA SER A 119 15.02 -10.99 8.22
C SER A 119 14.56 -11.40 9.62
N LYS A 120 14.09 -12.64 9.79
CA LYS A 120 13.49 -13.12 11.05
C LYS A 120 14.26 -14.28 11.67
N GLY A 121 15.23 -14.88 10.98
CA GLY A 121 15.90 -16.10 11.43
C GLY A 121 17.25 -15.93 12.15
N GLY A 122 17.62 -14.72 12.57
CA GLY A 122 18.85 -14.49 13.33
C GLY A 122 18.83 -15.14 14.72
N ASP A 123 20.01 -15.41 15.28
CA ASP A 123 20.13 -15.97 16.63
C ASP A 123 19.48 -15.02 17.65
N GLY A 124 18.68 -15.58 18.54
CA GLY A 124 17.93 -14.81 19.53
C GLY A 124 16.72 -14.03 18.98
N PHE A 125 16.35 -14.19 17.71
CA PHE A 125 15.19 -13.48 17.14
C PHE A 125 13.85 -14.10 17.55
N THR A 126 13.82 -15.16 18.36
CA THR A 126 12.59 -15.81 18.84
C THR A 126 12.70 -16.16 20.33
N PRO A 127 12.85 -15.16 21.21
CA PRO A 127 12.73 -15.40 22.64
C PRO A 127 11.33 -15.94 22.96
N VAL A 128 11.26 -16.93 23.85
CA VAL A 128 10.03 -17.58 24.32
C VAL A 128 10.11 -17.84 25.83
N GLY A 129 8.98 -17.78 26.55
CA GLY A 129 8.93 -18.01 27.99
C GLY A 129 8.39 -16.79 28.77
N PRO A 130 8.85 -16.53 30.02
CA PRO A 130 9.71 -17.37 30.85
C PRO A 130 8.99 -18.57 31.47
N ALA A 131 7.65 -18.60 31.42
CA ALA A 131 6.86 -19.68 32.00
C ALA A 131 5.76 -20.17 31.06
N LEU A 132 5.39 -21.44 31.23
CA LEU A 132 4.46 -22.18 30.41
C LEU A 132 3.12 -22.30 31.12
N ILE A 133 2.07 -21.77 30.50
CA ILE A 133 0.68 -21.91 30.94
C ILE A 133 0.11 -23.19 30.33
N PRO A 134 -0.42 -24.14 31.13
CA PRO A 134 -1.10 -25.32 30.60
C PRO A 134 -2.27 -24.92 29.68
N ALA A 135 -2.26 -25.31 28.41
CA ALA A 135 -3.30 -24.94 27.45
C ALA A 135 -4.69 -25.43 27.85
N ALA A 136 -4.77 -26.58 28.54
CA ALA A 136 -6.01 -27.12 29.09
C ALA A 136 -6.58 -26.31 30.27
N ALA A 137 -5.84 -25.35 30.83
CA ALA A 137 -6.27 -24.50 31.93
C ALA A 137 -6.75 -23.11 31.47
N VAL A 138 -6.73 -22.82 30.17
CA VAL A 138 -7.09 -21.52 29.61
C VAL A 138 -8.03 -21.66 28.42
N ASP A 139 -8.83 -20.64 28.18
CA ASP A 139 -9.64 -20.51 26.98
C ASP A 139 -8.81 -19.81 25.87
N PRO A 140 -8.61 -20.44 24.70
CA PRO A 140 -7.86 -19.84 23.59
C PRO A 140 -8.48 -18.55 23.03
N ALA A 141 -9.75 -18.25 23.35
CA ALA A 141 -10.41 -17.00 22.97
C ALA A 141 -10.31 -15.90 24.03
N ALA A 142 -9.79 -16.18 25.24
CA ALA A 142 -9.77 -15.23 26.36
C ALA A 142 -8.37 -15.01 26.95
N LEU A 143 -7.31 -15.14 26.14
CA LEU A 143 -5.97 -14.74 26.52
C LEU A 143 -5.76 -13.25 26.27
N ARG A 144 -4.90 -12.66 27.10
CA ARG A 144 -4.43 -11.28 26.96
C ARG A 144 -2.94 -11.26 26.72
N ILE A 145 -2.51 -10.46 25.76
CA ILE A 145 -1.10 -10.18 25.48
C ILE A 145 -0.78 -8.74 25.83
N ARG A 146 0.35 -8.52 26.48
CA ARG A 146 0.91 -7.19 26.73
C ARG A 146 2.39 -7.15 26.39
N THR A 147 2.80 -6.05 25.76
CA THR A 147 4.20 -5.78 25.43
C THR A 147 4.63 -4.44 26.01
N TRP A 148 5.79 -4.40 26.64
CA TRP A 148 6.42 -3.18 27.11
C TRP A 148 7.74 -2.93 26.39
N HIS A 149 7.99 -1.68 26.03
CA HIS A 149 9.28 -1.20 25.52
C HIS A 149 9.84 -0.21 26.53
N ASN A 150 10.97 -0.55 27.16
CA ASN A 150 11.58 0.23 28.24
C ASN A 150 10.60 0.56 29.38
N GLY A 151 9.69 -0.37 29.69
CA GLY A 151 8.68 -0.23 30.73
C GLY A 151 7.39 0.49 30.30
N GLU A 152 7.34 1.09 29.11
CA GLU A 152 6.13 1.69 28.54
C GLU A 152 5.27 0.63 27.87
N LEU A 153 3.97 0.57 28.21
CA LEU A 153 3.03 -0.39 27.61
C LEU A 153 2.71 0.05 26.18
N VAL A 154 3.19 -0.71 25.19
CA VAL A 154 3.07 -0.41 23.76
C VAL A 154 2.09 -1.32 23.02
N GLN A 155 1.81 -2.51 23.56
CA GLN A 155 0.79 -3.42 23.03
C GLN A 155 -0.07 -3.94 24.18
N ASP A 156 -1.39 -3.98 23.99
CA ASP A 156 -2.35 -4.53 24.95
C ASP A 156 -3.61 -4.96 24.21
N ASP A 157 -3.79 -6.28 24.02
CA ASP A 157 -4.87 -6.83 23.19
C ASP A 157 -5.31 -8.21 23.71
N THR A 158 -6.47 -8.70 23.25
CA THR A 158 -7.02 -10.02 23.62
C THR A 158 -7.19 -10.92 22.41
N THR A 159 -7.36 -12.22 22.65
CA THR A 159 -7.58 -13.21 21.59
C THR A 159 -9.04 -13.35 21.15
N GLU A 160 -9.95 -12.51 21.66
CA GLU A 160 -11.40 -12.61 21.42
C GLU A 160 -11.75 -12.39 19.93
N ASP A 161 -11.10 -11.41 19.32
CA ASP A 161 -11.41 -10.94 17.96
C ASP A 161 -10.36 -11.35 16.92
N LEU A 162 -9.60 -12.43 17.15
CA LEU A 162 -8.61 -12.89 16.17
C LEU A 162 -9.23 -13.16 14.80
N LEU A 163 -8.54 -12.73 13.73
CA LEU A 163 -8.93 -13.02 12.35
C LEU A 163 -8.98 -14.54 12.10
N PHE A 164 -8.01 -15.25 12.69
CA PHE A 164 -7.86 -16.70 12.61
C PHE A 164 -7.67 -17.27 14.04
N PRO A 165 -8.71 -17.88 14.63
CA PRO A 165 -8.62 -18.51 15.95
C PRO A 165 -7.52 -19.58 16.00
N PHE A 166 -6.91 -19.80 17.17
CA PHE A 166 -5.77 -20.73 17.30
C PHE A 166 -6.05 -22.16 16.84
N ALA A 167 -7.26 -22.66 17.12
CA ALA A 167 -7.71 -23.95 16.62
C ALA A 167 -7.65 -24.04 15.08
N ARG A 168 -8.00 -22.94 14.37
CA ARG A 168 -7.88 -22.85 12.92
C ARG A 168 -6.44 -22.92 12.45
N LEU A 169 -5.50 -22.25 13.15
CA LEU A 169 -4.09 -22.29 12.78
C LEU A 169 -3.52 -23.72 12.88
N VAL A 170 -3.80 -24.42 13.98
CA VAL A 170 -3.34 -25.79 14.21
C VAL A 170 -3.97 -26.75 13.19
N ALA A 171 -5.30 -26.70 13.02
CA ALA A 171 -6.00 -27.54 12.06
C ALA A 171 -5.48 -27.32 10.63
N ASP A 172 -5.36 -26.06 10.20
CA ASP A 172 -4.95 -25.69 8.85
C ASP A 172 -3.52 -26.16 8.52
N LEU A 173 -2.55 -25.82 9.38
CA LEU A 173 -1.17 -26.28 9.23
C LEU A 173 -1.08 -27.81 9.20
N SER A 174 -1.87 -28.48 10.06
CA SER A 174 -1.86 -29.95 10.15
C SER A 174 -2.38 -30.65 8.89
N GLN A 175 -3.09 -29.97 7.99
CA GLN A 175 -3.59 -30.60 6.76
C GLN A 175 -2.44 -31.17 5.91
N LEU A 176 -1.35 -30.39 5.82
CA LEU A 176 -0.17 -30.72 5.03
C LEU A 176 1.02 -31.13 5.89
N LEU A 177 1.24 -30.45 7.01
CA LEU A 177 2.38 -30.67 7.90
C LEU A 177 2.01 -31.63 9.03
N THR A 178 2.93 -32.50 9.43
CA THR A 178 2.84 -33.10 10.76
C THR A 178 3.43 -32.07 11.73
N LEU A 179 2.60 -31.53 12.61
CA LEU A 179 3.07 -30.77 13.77
C LEU A 179 3.54 -31.79 14.80
N GLU A 180 4.74 -31.62 15.33
CA GLU A 180 5.39 -32.56 16.24
C GLU A 180 5.42 -32.01 17.66
N ALA A 181 5.47 -32.90 18.65
CA ALA A 181 5.61 -32.48 20.04
C ALA A 181 6.87 -31.60 20.22
N GLY A 182 6.70 -30.42 20.81
CA GLY A 182 7.72 -29.40 20.99
C GLY A 182 7.79 -28.34 19.89
N ASP A 183 7.05 -28.49 18.79
CA ASP A 183 6.94 -27.42 17.78
C ASP A 183 6.23 -26.19 18.35
N ILE A 184 6.59 -25.03 17.83
CA ILE A 184 6.07 -23.74 18.27
C ILE A 184 5.32 -23.06 17.13
N ILE A 185 4.13 -22.55 17.42
CA ILE A 185 3.37 -21.67 16.54
C ILE A 185 3.30 -20.28 17.17
N LEU A 186 3.85 -19.28 16.49
CA LEU A 186 3.70 -17.85 16.83
C LEU A 186 2.44 -17.33 16.11
N THR A 187 1.53 -16.75 16.88
CA THR A 187 0.14 -16.56 16.44
C THR A 187 -0.16 -15.20 15.82
N GLY A 188 0.85 -14.38 15.56
CA GLY A 188 0.74 -13.00 15.10
C GLY A 188 0.74 -12.00 16.26
N THR A 189 0.99 -10.73 15.93
CA THR A 189 1.12 -9.61 16.88
C THR A 189 -0.01 -8.58 16.71
N PRO A 190 -0.50 -7.94 17.79
CA PRO A 190 -1.41 -6.79 17.71
C PRO A 190 -0.70 -5.51 17.22
N ALA A 191 -1.45 -4.42 17.03
CA ALA A 191 -0.86 -3.10 16.77
C ALA A 191 0.07 -2.67 17.94
N GLY A 192 1.04 -1.79 17.65
CA GLY A 192 2.02 -1.29 18.64
C GLY A 192 3.40 -1.95 18.58
N ALA A 193 3.60 -2.90 17.68
CA ALA A 193 4.93 -3.33 17.25
C ALA A 193 5.72 -2.16 16.63
N SER A 194 7.00 -2.02 17.00
CA SER A 194 7.89 -0.94 16.58
C SER A 194 9.36 -1.42 16.51
N VAL A 195 10.31 -0.48 16.42
CA VAL A 195 11.76 -0.72 16.40
C VAL A 195 12.35 -0.61 17.80
N ALA A 196 13.22 -1.54 18.17
CA ALA A 196 14.07 -1.46 19.37
C ALA A 196 15.51 -1.13 18.98
N LEU A 197 16.13 -0.23 19.75
CA LEU A 197 17.50 0.22 19.57
C LEU A 197 18.44 -0.48 20.58
N PRO A 198 19.75 -0.55 20.29
CA PRO A 198 20.73 -1.02 21.26
C PRO A 198 20.60 -0.27 22.61
N GLY A 199 20.55 -1.03 23.70
CA GLY A 199 20.29 -0.54 25.05
C GLY A 199 18.83 -0.66 25.49
N ASP A 200 17.89 -0.88 24.57
CA ASP A 200 16.49 -1.07 24.90
C ASP A 200 16.21 -2.48 25.46
N VAL A 201 15.12 -2.57 26.23
CA VAL A 201 14.54 -3.83 26.71
C VAL A 201 13.10 -3.93 26.24
N VAL A 202 12.74 -5.07 25.63
CA VAL A 202 11.36 -5.40 25.29
C VAL A 202 10.89 -6.54 26.16
N GLU A 203 9.72 -6.37 26.79
CA GLU A 203 9.10 -7.36 27.65
C GLU A 203 7.75 -7.80 27.07
N VAL A 204 7.47 -9.10 27.05
CA VAL A 204 6.16 -9.64 26.62
C VAL A 204 5.57 -10.50 27.72
N GLU A 205 4.28 -10.36 28.00
CA GLU A 205 3.53 -11.19 28.93
C GLU A 205 2.25 -11.70 28.27
N VAL A 206 1.95 -12.97 28.51
CA VAL A 206 0.66 -13.60 28.18
C VAL A 206 -0.01 -14.04 29.47
N SER A 207 -1.30 -13.73 29.60
CA SER A 207 -2.10 -14.12 30.76
C SER A 207 -3.49 -14.61 30.36
N GLY A 208 -4.07 -15.47 31.19
CA GLY A 208 -5.39 -16.05 30.95
C GLY A 208 -5.85 -16.89 32.14
N ASN A 209 -7.14 -16.83 32.48
CA ASN A 209 -7.73 -17.54 33.61
C ASN A 209 -6.96 -17.39 34.94
N GLY A 210 -6.45 -16.18 35.23
CA GLY A 210 -5.65 -15.89 36.42
C GLY A 210 -4.21 -16.43 36.41
N LEU A 211 -3.78 -17.07 35.32
CA LEU A 211 -2.40 -17.53 35.09
C LEU A 211 -1.62 -16.50 34.27
N SER A 212 -0.31 -16.44 34.45
CA SER A 212 0.61 -15.58 33.67
C SER A 212 1.86 -16.35 33.27
N SER A 213 2.38 -16.06 32.08
CA SER A 213 3.69 -16.52 31.62
C SER A 213 4.84 -15.86 32.37
N GLY A 214 4.58 -14.80 33.13
CA GLY A 214 5.59 -13.83 33.55
C GLY A 214 6.07 -12.97 32.38
N ARG A 215 6.93 -11.99 32.69
CA ARG A 215 7.53 -11.12 31.67
C ARG A 215 8.76 -11.76 31.03
N LEU A 216 8.66 -12.00 29.72
CA LEU A 216 9.76 -12.38 28.85
C LEU A 216 10.53 -11.12 28.47
N ALA A 217 11.64 -10.84 29.15
CA ALA A 217 12.48 -9.69 28.87
C ALA A 217 13.62 -10.04 27.91
N THR A 218 13.83 -9.20 26.89
CA THR A 218 14.94 -9.29 25.93
C THR A 218 15.61 -7.92 25.79
N GLY A 219 16.90 -7.84 26.13
CA GLY A 219 17.73 -6.66 25.92
C GLY A 219 18.37 -6.65 24.54
N VAL A 220 18.46 -5.48 23.91
CA VAL A 220 19.06 -5.30 22.59
C VAL A 220 20.51 -4.83 22.73
N VAL A 221 21.43 -5.48 22.03
CA VAL A 221 22.85 -5.07 21.95
C VAL A 221 23.24 -4.74 20.51
N GLU A 222 24.23 -3.88 20.34
CA GLU A 222 24.76 -3.52 19.02
C GLU A 222 25.74 -4.60 18.53
N GLY A 223 25.46 -5.14 17.34
CA GLY A 223 26.38 -6.02 16.63
C GLY A 223 27.58 -5.25 16.10
N THR A 224 28.77 -5.85 16.20
CA THR A 224 30.03 -5.22 15.77
C THR A 224 30.62 -5.83 14.51
N THR A 225 30.06 -6.96 14.06
CA THR A 225 30.55 -7.67 12.88
C THR A 225 29.81 -7.17 11.63
N PRO A 226 30.48 -6.46 10.70
CA PRO A 226 29.83 -5.99 9.48
C PRO A 226 29.46 -7.16 8.57
N PHE A 227 28.39 -6.98 7.79
CA PHE A 227 28.07 -7.91 6.70
C PHE A 227 29.23 -8.00 5.72
N ALA A 228 29.56 -9.24 5.33
CA ALA A 228 30.53 -9.47 4.28
C ALA A 228 30.00 -8.95 2.93
N ALA A 229 30.91 -8.69 1.99
CA ALA A 229 30.56 -8.13 0.67
C ALA A 229 29.71 -9.06 -0.22
N PHE A 230 29.48 -10.31 0.19
CA PHE A 230 28.63 -11.26 -0.53
C PHE A 230 27.21 -11.29 0.05
N GLY A 231 26.20 -11.49 -0.80
CA GLY A 231 24.81 -11.63 -0.39
C GLY A 231 24.04 -10.31 -0.26
N ALA A 232 22.81 -10.42 0.23
CA ALA A 232 21.94 -9.26 0.44
C ALA A 232 22.48 -8.41 1.59
N GLN A 233 22.58 -7.10 1.34
CA GLN A 233 23.02 -6.11 2.31
C GLN A 233 21.82 -5.49 3.02
N PRO A 234 21.96 -5.01 4.28
CA PRO A 234 20.95 -4.19 4.92
C PRO A 234 20.57 -2.98 4.04
N LYS A 235 19.27 -2.73 3.87
CA LYS A 235 18.74 -1.56 3.16
C LYS A 235 17.49 -1.04 3.84
N SER A 236 17.41 0.27 4.01
CA SER A 236 16.22 0.93 4.52
C SER A 236 15.89 2.17 3.70
N ASP A 237 14.64 2.25 3.28
CA ASP A 237 13.99 3.43 2.76
C ASP A 237 12.83 3.87 3.70
N ASP A 238 12.17 4.97 3.36
CA ASP A 238 11.04 5.49 4.12
C ASP A 238 9.87 4.51 4.22
N THR A 239 9.67 3.64 3.24
CA THR A 239 8.64 2.61 3.28
C THR A 239 9.00 1.56 4.34
N GLN A 240 10.25 1.07 4.38
CA GLN A 240 10.64 0.12 5.43
C GLN A 240 10.59 0.76 6.83
N ARG A 241 10.96 2.03 6.97
CA ARG A 241 10.85 2.76 8.25
C ARG A 241 9.40 2.88 8.71
N GLU A 242 8.52 3.37 7.84
CA GLU A 242 7.08 3.45 8.13
C GLU A 242 6.50 2.10 8.52
N GLU A 243 6.86 1.03 7.80
CA GLU A 243 6.43 -0.32 8.11
C GLU A 243 6.97 -0.86 9.45
N ALA A 244 8.20 -0.49 9.82
CA ALA A 244 8.87 -0.97 11.04
C ALA A 244 8.34 -0.27 12.29
N TYR A 245 8.18 1.06 12.24
CA TYR A 245 7.61 1.87 13.32
C TYR A 245 6.07 1.82 13.37
N GLY A 246 5.44 1.25 12.34
CA GLY A 246 3.99 1.09 12.25
C GLY A 246 3.22 2.33 11.77
N SER A 247 3.87 3.48 11.61
CA SER A 247 3.36 4.66 10.92
C SER A 247 4.51 5.61 10.51
N ARG A 248 4.24 6.54 9.56
CA ARG A 248 5.22 7.58 9.18
C ARG A 248 5.57 8.50 10.32
N GLU A 249 4.55 8.91 11.09
CA GLU A 249 4.71 9.79 12.24
C GLU A 249 5.61 9.15 13.30
N ALA A 250 5.37 7.88 13.63
CA ALA A 250 6.20 7.13 14.57
C ALA A 250 7.62 6.91 14.05
N ALA A 251 7.80 6.83 12.73
CA ALA A 251 9.12 6.76 12.08
C ALA A 251 9.86 8.11 12.04
N GLY A 252 9.28 9.20 12.56
CA GLY A 252 9.84 10.55 12.46
C GLY A 252 9.91 11.07 11.03
N LEU A 253 9.16 10.45 10.10
CA LEU A 253 9.11 10.86 8.71
C LEU A 253 8.10 11.98 8.54
N ALA A 254 8.39 12.90 7.62
CA ALA A 254 7.40 13.88 7.19
C ALA A 254 6.13 13.13 6.73
N PRO A 255 4.93 13.71 6.97
CA PRO A 255 3.69 13.18 6.41
C PRO A 255 3.93 12.87 4.94
N ALA A 256 3.50 11.69 4.49
CA ALA A 256 3.52 11.41 3.06
C ALA A 256 2.83 12.59 2.38
N ALA A 257 3.49 13.22 1.40
CA ALA A 257 2.82 14.19 0.57
C ALA A 257 1.51 13.54 0.12
N LYS A 258 0.37 14.16 0.43
CA LYS A 258 -0.90 13.67 -0.08
C LYS A 258 -0.71 13.48 -1.58
N PRO A 259 -0.97 12.30 -2.16
CA PRO A 259 -0.96 12.17 -3.61
C PRO A 259 -1.92 13.22 -4.14
N GLY A 260 -1.35 14.23 -4.81
CA GLY A 260 -2.03 15.47 -5.10
C GLY A 260 -1.08 16.36 -5.88
N LEU A 261 -1.61 16.98 -6.92
CA LEU A 261 -0.85 17.95 -7.69
C LEU A 261 -0.59 19.19 -6.82
N ASP A 262 0.64 19.69 -6.83
CA ASP A 262 1.01 20.94 -6.16
C ASP A 262 0.00 22.05 -6.55
N PRO A 263 -0.61 22.77 -5.58
CA PRO A 263 -1.68 23.72 -5.88
C PRO A 263 -1.25 24.86 -6.83
N ASP A 264 -0.01 25.33 -6.73
CA ASP A 264 0.50 26.40 -7.58
C ASP A 264 0.73 25.89 -9.01
N LEU A 265 1.33 24.70 -9.15
CA LEU A 265 1.46 24.03 -10.44
C LEU A 265 0.10 23.74 -11.07
N LYS A 266 -0.88 23.27 -10.28
CA LYS A 266 -2.26 23.05 -10.74
C LYS A 266 -2.86 24.34 -11.28
N LYS A 267 -2.76 25.45 -10.54
CA LYS A 267 -3.29 26.74 -10.97
C LYS A 267 -2.65 27.25 -12.26
N LYS A 268 -1.33 27.09 -12.43
CA LYS A 268 -0.63 27.41 -13.68
C LYS A 268 -1.12 26.53 -14.83
N LEU A 269 -1.29 25.23 -14.61
CA LEU A 269 -1.78 24.32 -15.64
C LEU A 269 -3.24 24.58 -16.00
N GLU A 270 -4.05 25.11 -15.08
CA GLU A 270 -5.42 25.56 -15.35
C GLU A 270 -5.45 26.85 -16.19
N SER A 271 -4.40 27.67 -16.18
CA SER A 271 -4.38 28.96 -16.87
C SER A 271 -3.96 28.93 -18.34
N VAL A 272 -3.34 27.85 -18.82
CA VAL A 272 -2.82 27.75 -20.20
C VAL A 272 -3.67 26.85 -21.08
N ALA A 273 -3.94 27.14 -22.35
CA ALA A 273 -4.74 26.26 -23.21
C ALA A 273 -4.09 24.87 -23.43
N THR A 274 -4.93 23.83 -23.59
CA THR A 274 -4.48 22.48 -23.96
C THR A 274 -3.71 22.48 -25.29
N ALA A 275 -4.13 23.28 -26.26
CA ALA A 275 -3.41 23.45 -27.53
C ALA A 275 -1.96 23.94 -27.32
N THR A 276 -1.73 24.89 -26.42
CA THR A 276 -0.40 25.41 -26.08
C THR A 276 0.45 24.35 -25.41
N LEU A 277 -0.11 23.61 -24.45
CA LEU A 277 0.56 22.47 -23.78
C LEU A 277 0.99 21.42 -24.80
N SER A 278 0.09 21.05 -25.73
CA SER A 278 0.38 20.10 -26.81
C SER A 278 1.53 20.57 -27.71
N SER A 279 1.51 21.85 -28.12
CA SER A 279 2.57 22.45 -28.95
C SER A 279 3.94 22.41 -28.25
N GLN A 280 3.99 22.76 -26.95
CA GLN A 280 5.23 22.78 -26.17
C GLN A 280 5.77 21.37 -25.86
N MET A 281 4.90 20.40 -25.62
CA MET A 281 5.30 18.99 -25.50
C MET A 281 5.86 18.46 -26.82
N ARG A 282 5.26 18.84 -27.96
CA ARG A 282 5.75 18.46 -29.28
C ARG A 282 7.15 19.00 -29.58
N LYS A 283 7.46 20.25 -29.17
CA LYS A 283 8.82 20.81 -29.27
C LYS A 283 9.86 19.98 -28.49
N ARG A 284 9.44 19.29 -27.44
CA ARG A 284 10.26 18.35 -26.63
C ARG A 284 10.30 16.93 -27.18
N GLY A 285 9.72 16.68 -28.36
CA GLY A 285 9.66 15.36 -29.00
C GLY A 285 8.52 14.47 -28.51
N LEU A 286 7.66 14.95 -27.61
CA LEU A 286 6.50 14.21 -27.10
C LEU A 286 5.29 14.43 -28.01
N ASN A 287 5.05 13.48 -28.91
CA ASN A 287 3.99 13.58 -29.92
C ASN A 287 2.75 12.71 -29.62
N ASN A 288 2.85 11.73 -28.72
CA ASN A 288 1.81 10.73 -28.44
C ASN A 288 1.31 10.87 -26.99
N VAL A 289 0.80 12.06 -26.66
CA VAL A 289 0.42 12.46 -25.30
C VAL A 289 -1.07 12.76 -25.16
N SER A 290 -1.88 12.57 -26.20
CA SER A 290 -3.31 12.86 -26.19
C SER A 290 -4.16 11.59 -26.03
N ILE A 291 -5.16 11.62 -25.15
CA ILE A 291 -6.19 10.57 -25.09
C ILE A 291 -7.27 10.93 -26.09
N ASP A 292 -7.39 10.15 -27.16
CA ASP A 292 -8.20 10.50 -28.31
C ASP A 292 -9.58 9.80 -28.31
N GLY A 293 -10.53 10.37 -29.05
CA GLY A 293 -11.80 9.73 -29.38
C GLY A 293 -12.85 9.73 -28.26
N LEU A 294 -12.68 10.58 -27.24
CA LEU A 294 -13.59 10.70 -26.11
C LEU A 294 -14.45 11.97 -26.22
N GLN A 295 -15.64 11.91 -25.62
CA GLN A 295 -16.56 13.04 -25.44
C GLN A 295 -16.80 13.27 -23.95
N SER A 296 -17.07 14.51 -23.55
CA SER A 296 -17.31 14.89 -22.14
C SER A 296 -18.78 15.07 -21.84
N THR A 297 -19.21 14.71 -20.62
CA THR A 297 -20.51 15.13 -20.07
C THR A 297 -20.55 16.61 -19.69
N ARG A 298 -19.38 17.24 -19.50
CA ARG A 298 -19.19 18.63 -19.08
C ARG A 298 -18.12 19.28 -19.96
N PRO A 299 -18.39 19.52 -21.26
CA PRO A 299 -17.41 20.12 -22.17
C PRO A 299 -17.07 21.57 -21.80
N ASP A 300 -17.91 22.23 -21.00
CA ASP A 300 -17.71 23.56 -20.44
C ASP A 300 -16.67 23.59 -19.31
N ARG A 301 -16.27 22.43 -18.77
CA ARG A 301 -15.36 22.33 -17.64
C ARG A 301 -13.98 21.87 -18.06
N ARG A 302 -12.98 22.60 -17.58
CA ARG A 302 -11.59 22.16 -17.56
C ARG A 302 -11.29 21.39 -16.28
N VAL A 303 -10.45 20.36 -16.38
CA VAL A 303 -9.98 19.58 -15.23
C VAL A 303 -8.47 19.39 -15.28
N VAL A 304 -7.85 19.46 -14.12
CA VAL A 304 -6.43 19.15 -13.91
C VAL A 304 -6.28 18.30 -12.66
N GLY A 305 -5.55 17.19 -12.76
CA GLY A 305 -5.37 16.25 -11.65
C GLY A 305 -4.38 15.13 -11.96
N LEU A 306 -4.02 14.35 -10.94
CA LEU A 306 -3.14 13.19 -11.11
C LEU A 306 -3.93 11.97 -11.57
N ALA A 307 -3.36 11.19 -12.49
CA ALA A 307 -3.96 9.98 -13.01
C ALA A 307 -3.94 8.86 -11.97
N ARG A 308 -5.11 8.26 -11.74
CA ARG A 308 -5.27 6.96 -11.10
C ARG A 308 -5.79 5.96 -12.13
N THR A 309 -5.11 4.86 -12.34
CA THR A 309 -5.35 4.00 -13.50
C THR A 309 -6.13 2.73 -13.16
N LEU A 310 -7.06 2.32 -14.02
CA LEU A 310 -7.76 1.04 -13.96
C LEU A 310 -7.71 0.37 -15.33
N ARG A 311 -7.40 -0.94 -15.34
CA ARG A 311 -7.34 -1.74 -16.57
C ARG A 311 -8.43 -2.80 -16.61
N TYR A 312 -9.09 -2.90 -17.75
CA TYR A 312 -10.02 -3.99 -18.06
C TYR A 312 -9.43 -4.98 -19.06
N VAL A 313 -9.71 -6.26 -18.86
CA VAL A 313 -9.40 -7.32 -19.83
C VAL A 313 -10.69 -7.79 -20.53
N PRO A 314 -10.61 -8.49 -21.69
CA PRO A 314 -11.78 -9.10 -22.32
C PRO A 314 -12.54 -9.99 -21.35
N ASN A 315 -13.87 -9.95 -21.44
CA ASN A 315 -14.71 -10.86 -20.68
C ASN A 315 -14.39 -12.32 -21.04
N ARG A 316 -14.26 -13.13 -20.00
CA ARG A 316 -14.32 -14.60 -20.04
C ARG A 316 -15.14 -15.02 -18.83
N GLU A 317 -16.14 -15.87 -19.03
CA GLU A 317 -17.19 -16.12 -18.05
C GLU A 317 -16.66 -16.71 -16.73
N ASP A 318 -15.62 -17.53 -16.78
CA ASP A 318 -14.93 -18.07 -15.60
C ASP A 318 -14.14 -16.99 -14.82
N LEU A 319 -13.49 -16.07 -15.53
CA LEU A 319 -12.76 -14.95 -14.92
C LEU A 319 -13.72 -13.92 -14.34
N PHE A 320 -14.86 -13.69 -14.98
CA PHE A 320 -15.87 -12.77 -14.46
C PHE A 320 -16.50 -13.29 -13.15
N LYS A 321 -16.67 -14.62 -12.99
CA LYS A 321 -17.13 -15.21 -11.74
C LYS A 321 -16.20 -14.91 -10.56
N THR A 322 -14.89 -14.89 -10.81
CA THR A 322 -13.87 -14.72 -9.76
C THR A 322 -13.46 -13.25 -9.54
N HIS A 323 -13.51 -12.41 -10.59
CA HIS A 323 -12.99 -11.04 -10.55
C HIS A 323 -14.04 -9.96 -10.88
N GLY A 324 -15.18 -10.35 -11.46
CA GLY A 324 -16.21 -9.40 -11.93
C GLY A 324 -17.23 -8.99 -10.88
N GLY A 325 -17.52 -9.85 -9.90
CA GLY A 325 -18.50 -9.61 -8.84
C GLY A 325 -17.91 -8.92 -7.60
N GLY A 326 -18.74 -8.73 -6.55
CA GLY A 326 -18.28 -8.29 -5.24
C GLY A 326 -17.58 -6.93 -5.23
N PHE A 327 -16.56 -6.78 -4.38
CA PHE A 327 -15.68 -5.62 -4.28
C PHE A 327 -14.47 -5.74 -5.22
N ASN A 328 -14.78 -5.84 -6.52
CA ASN A 328 -13.81 -6.02 -7.61
C ASN A 328 -12.85 -4.83 -7.79
N ALA A 329 -11.89 -4.95 -8.71
CA ALA A 329 -10.88 -3.94 -8.97
C ALA A 329 -11.46 -2.57 -9.37
N GLN A 330 -12.59 -2.53 -10.09
CA GLN A 330 -13.26 -1.27 -10.43
C GLN A 330 -13.79 -0.57 -9.18
N LYS A 331 -14.49 -1.29 -8.30
CA LYS A 331 -15.01 -0.71 -7.06
C LYS A 331 -13.89 -0.27 -6.13
N ARG A 332 -12.80 -1.06 -6.05
CA ARG A 332 -11.60 -0.68 -5.29
C ARG A 332 -11.00 0.61 -5.82
N ALA A 333 -10.83 0.75 -7.15
CA ALA A 333 -10.28 1.96 -7.76
C ALA A 333 -11.11 3.21 -7.45
N VAL A 334 -12.44 3.09 -7.54
CA VAL A 334 -13.38 4.17 -7.18
C VAL A 334 -13.33 4.48 -5.69
N GLU A 335 -13.22 3.47 -4.83
CA GLU A 335 -13.20 3.66 -3.37
C GLU A 335 -11.89 4.27 -2.87
N SER A 336 -10.79 4.03 -3.57
CA SER A 336 -9.46 4.52 -3.21
C SER A 336 -9.08 5.86 -3.84
N VAL A 337 -9.90 6.43 -4.73
CA VAL A 337 -9.58 7.70 -5.40
C VAL A 337 -9.50 8.84 -4.38
N ASN A 338 -8.43 9.62 -4.46
CA ASN A 338 -8.21 10.77 -3.58
C ASN A 338 -8.82 12.05 -4.17
N GLU A 339 -8.97 13.06 -3.31
CA GLU A 339 -9.44 14.38 -3.72
C GLU A 339 -8.49 14.98 -4.78
N GLY A 340 -9.05 15.44 -5.91
CA GLY A 340 -8.30 16.02 -7.02
C GLY A 340 -7.67 15.01 -8.00
N GLU A 341 -7.72 13.70 -7.73
CA GLU A 341 -7.28 12.67 -8.69
C GLU A 341 -8.28 12.49 -9.83
N ILE A 342 -7.80 11.99 -10.97
CA ILE A 342 -8.60 11.66 -12.15
C ILE A 342 -8.54 10.15 -12.35
N LEU A 343 -9.69 9.49 -12.34
CA LEU A 343 -9.78 8.04 -12.58
C LEU A 343 -9.73 7.77 -14.08
N VAL A 344 -8.62 7.22 -14.58
CA VAL A 344 -8.37 6.89 -15.98
C VAL A 344 -8.51 5.38 -16.21
N MET A 345 -9.36 4.98 -17.15
CA MET A 345 -9.84 3.60 -17.31
C MET A 345 -9.56 3.09 -18.73
N GLU A 346 -8.62 2.15 -18.88
CA GLU A 346 -8.39 1.42 -20.12
C GLU A 346 -9.45 0.33 -20.28
N ALA A 347 -10.40 0.58 -21.17
CA ALA A 347 -11.41 -0.35 -21.64
C ALA A 347 -11.02 -0.99 -22.99
N ARG A 348 -9.84 -0.69 -23.52
CA ARG A 348 -9.33 -1.17 -24.82
C ARG A 348 -10.13 -0.61 -26.01
N GLY A 349 -10.78 0.54 -25.83
CA GLY A 349 -11.65 1.14 -26.86
C GLY A 349 -12.97 0.40 -27.10
N GLU A 350 -13.38 -0.53 -26.22
CA GLU A 350 -14.60 -1.33 -26.39
C GLU A 350 -15.87 -0.49 -26.10
N LYS A 351 -16.72 -0.34 -27.13
CA LYS A 351 -17.90 0.55 -27.10
C LYS A 351 -19.22 -0.15 -26.79
N GLY A 352 -19.25 -1.48 -26.76
CA GLY A 352 -20.45 -2.32 -26.63
C GLY A 352 -20.88 -2.64 -25.19
N THR A 353 -20.40 -1.89 -24.20
CA THR A 353 -20.75 -2.02 -22.78
C THR A 353 -20.32 -0.78 -21.99
N GLY A 354 -20.91 -0.56 -20.81
CA GLY A 354 -20.50 0.50 -19.89
C GLY A 354 -19.37 0.06 -18.94
N THR A 355 -18.31 0.86 -18.84
CA THR A 355 -17.27 0.75 -17.80
C THR A 355 -17.59 1.55 -16.55
N VAL A 356 -18.53 2.49 -16.61
CA VAL A 356 -18.97 3.26 -15.45
C VAL A 356 -20.47 3.55 -15.59
N GLY A 357 -21.14 3.70 -14.46
CA GLY A 357 -22.55 4.11 -14.37
C GLY A 357 -22.72 5.13 -13.24
N ASP A 358 -23.96 5.59 -13.07
CA ASP A 358 -24.36 6.63 -12.12
C ASP A 358 -23.83 6.45 -10.69
N ILE A 359 -23.97 5.27 -10.09
CA ILE A 359 -23.57 5.01 -8.70
C ILE A 359 -22.05 5.14 -8.52
N LEU A 360 -21.26 4.58 -9.43
CA LEU A 360 -19.80 4.63 -9.33
C LEU A 360 -19.27 6.03 -9.65
N ALA A 361 -19.89 6.72 -10.61
CA ALA A 361 -19.54 8.11 -10.91
C ALA A 361 -19.87 9.04 -9.73
N LEU A 362 -21.05 8.87 -9.11
CA LEU A 362 -21.43 9.60 -7.90
C LEU A 362 -20.47 9.31 -6.74
N ARG A 363 -20.06 8.05 -6.55
CA ARG A 363 -19.11 7.69 -5.50
C ARG A 363 -17.76 8.38 -5.70
N ALA A 364 -17.24 8.40 -6.93
CA ALA A 364 -16.01 9.11 -7.26
C ALA A 364 -16.14 10.62 -6.99
N GLN A 365 -17.29 11.23 -7.33
CA GLN A 365 -17.57 12.64 -7.01
C GLN A 365 -17.57 12.90 -5.49
N VAL A 366 -18.27 12.07 -4.70
CA VAL A 366 -18.30 12.20 -3.23
C VAL A 366 -16.91 12.06 -2.61
N ARG A 367 -16.03 11.30 -3.26
CA ARG A 367 -14.63 11.11 -2.87
C ARG A 367 -13.73 12.29 -3.23
N GLY A 368 -14.23 13.23 -4.04
CA GLY A 368 -13.51 14.41 -4.48
C GLY A 368 -12.71 14.22 -5.77
N ALA A 369 -12.96 13.17 -6.55
CA ALA A 369 -12.28 12.98 -7.83
C ALA A 369 -12.56 14.15 -8.78
N ALA A 370 -11.51 14.63 -9.46
CA ALA A 370 -11.62 15.76 -10.38
C ALA A 370 -12.33 15.38 -11.69
N ALA A 371 -12.14 14.16 -12.18
CA ALA A 371 -12.81 13.64 -13.37
C ALA A 371 -12.77 12.10 -13.44
N ILE A 372 -13.57 11.54 -14.34
CA ILE A 372 -13.47 10.15 -14.80
C ILE A 372 -13.15 10.18 -16.29
N ILE A 373 -12.20 9.37 -16.73
CA ILE A 373 -11.82 9.22 -18.13
C ILE A 373 -11.83 7.73 -18.46
N THR A 374 -12.60 7.33 -19.46
CA THR A 374 -12.64 5.95 -19.94
C THR A 374 -12.63 5.92 -21.46
N ASP A 375 -11.80 5.05 -22.06
CA ASP A 375 -11.91 4.78 -23.49
C ASP A 375 -13.01 3.76 -23.84
N GLY A 376 -13.83 3.40 -22.85
CA GLY A 376 -15.00 2.55 -23.00
C GLY A 376 -16.33 3.31 -22.97
N GLY A 377 -17.41 2.58 -22.77
CA GLY A 377 -18.75 3.15 -22.71
C GLY A 377 -19.18 3.66 -21.32
N VAL A 378 -20.17 4.55 -21.30
CA VAL A 378 -20.89 4.98 -20.10
C VAL A 378 -22.30 4.38 -20.11
N ARG A 379 -22.70 3.81 -18.97
CA ARG A 379 -24.07 3.38 -18.67
C ARG A 379 -24.82 4.50 -17.94
N ASP A 380 -26.15 4.49 -18.03
CA ASP A 380 -27.02 5.46 -17.35
C ASP A 380 -26.64 6.90 -17.66
N TYR A 381 -26.33 7.16 -18.94
CA TYR A 381 -25.74 8.41 -19.40
C TYR A 381 -26.46 9.65 -18.87
N SER A 382 -27.80 9.69 -18.90
CA SER A 382 -28.55 10.86 -18.44
C SER A 382 -28.31 11.17 -16.96
N ALA A 383 -28.14 10.15 -16.12
CA ALA A 383 -27.83 10.32 -14.71
C ALA A 383 -26.38 10.75 -14.51
N VAL A 384 -25.43 10.12 -15.22
CA VAL A 384 -24.00 10.50 -15.18
C VAL A 384 -23.79 11.94 -15.67
N ALA A 385 -24.49 12.35 -16.74
CA ALA A 385 -24.44 13.70 -17.27
C ALA A 385 -25.05 14.74 -16.32
N GLY A 386 -25.94 14.32 -15.42
CA GLY A 386 -26.48 15.16 -14.35
C GLY A 386 -25.51 15.43 -13.20
N LEU A 387 -24.44 14.63 -13.07
CA LEU A 387 -23.42 14.81 -12.04
C LEU A 387 -22.50 16.00 -12.35
N GLU A 388 -21.85 16.54 -11.33
CA GLU A 388 -20.91 17.66 -11.45
C GLU A 388 -19.53 17.20 -11.94
N ILE A 389 -19.14 15.98 -11.60
CA ILE A 389 -17.87 15.38 -12.03
C ILE A 389 -17.85 15.21 -13.56
N PRO A 390 -16.91 15.83 -14.28
CA PRO A 390 -16.72 15.58 -15.70
C PRO A 390 -16.38 14.12 -15.96
N THR A 391 -17.12 13.50 -16.87
CA THR A 391 -16.86 12.13 -17.32
C THR A 391 -16.57 12.15 -18.82
N TYR A 392 -15.36 11.76 -19.19
CA TYR A 392 -14.92 11.59 -20.57
C TYR A 392 -15.05 10.13 -20.97
N PHE A 393 -15.69 9.86 -22.12
CA PHE A 393 -16.05 8.50 -22.52
C PHE A 393 -16.11 8.31 -24.03
N ALA A 394 -15.97 7.08 -24.53
CA ALA A 394 -15.99 6.79 -25.97
C ALA A 394 -17.39 6.53 -26.54
N SER A 395 -18.30 5.92 -25.76
CA SER A 395 -19.67 5.60 -26.22
C SER A 395 -20.71 5.60 -25.10
N ARG A 396 -21.99 5.62 -25.45
CA ARG A 396 -23.10 5.38 -24.52
C ARG A 396 -23.62 3.97 -24.73
N HIS A 397 -23.81 3.20 -23.66
CA HIS A 397 -24.31 1.84 -23.79
C HIS A 397 -25.11 1.37 -22.55
N PRO A 398 -26.26 0.70 -22.71
CA PRO A 398 -27.12 0.31 -21.57
C PRO A 398 -26.62 -0.91 -20.79
N ALA A 399 -25.76 -1.74 -21.38
CA ALA A 399 -25.27 -2.95 -20.73
C ALA A 399 -24.21 -2.68 -19.65
N VAL A 400 -24.24 -3.50 -18.59
CA VAL A 400 -23.21 -3.52 -17.54
C VAL A 400 -21.87 -4.07 -18.04
N LEU A 401 -20.79 -3.72 -17.34
CA LEU A 401 -19.40 -4.05 -17.68
C LEU A 401 -19.18 -5.54 -18.00
N GLY A 402 -19.85 -6.43 -17.26
CA GLY A 402 -19.70 -7.88 -17.38
C GLY A 402 -20.12 -8.48 -18.72
N ARG A 403 -20.66 -7.66 -19.64
CA ARG A 403 -20.91 -8.05 -21.03
C ARG A 403 -19.61 -8.23 -21.84
N ARG A 404 -18.60 -7.37 -21.63
CA ARG A 404 -17.33 -7.40 -22.42
C ARG A 404 -16.06 -7.17 -21.60
N HIS A 405 -16.18 -6.82 -20.32
CA HIS A 405 -15.06 -6.53 -19.44
C HIS A 405 -14.97 -7.47 -18.24
N VAL A 406 -13.74 -7.69 -17.78
CA VAL A 406 -13.40 -8.02 -16.40
C VAL A 406 -12.46 -6.93 -15.88
N PRO A 407 -12.74 -6.27 -14.74
CA PRO A 407 -11.79 -5.33 -14.14
C PRO A 407 -10.62 -6.13 -13.55
N TRP A 408 -9.39 -5.73 -13.85
CA TRP A 408 -8.21 -6.58 -13.62
C TRP A 408 -7.18 -5.91 -12.70
N ASP A 409 -6.44 -4.92 -13.22
CA ASP A 409 -5.36 -4.24 -12.51
C ASP A 409 -5.75 -2.80 -12.15
N THR A 410 -5.24 -2.31 -11.03
CA THR A 410 -5.30 -0.91 -10.62
C THR A 410 -3.89 -0.39 -10.40
N ASP A 411 -3.68 0.90 -10.60
CA ASP A 411 -2.41 1.59 -10.33
C ASP A 411 -1.21 0.94 -11.07
N VAL A 412 -1.42 0.64 -12.36
CA VAL A 412 -0.41 0.14 -13.30
C VAL A 412 -0.38 1.02 -14.55
N THR A 413 0.69 0.96 -15.34
CA THR A 413 0.71 1.61 -16.65
C THR A 413 -0.38 1.01 -17.56
N ILE A 414 -1.20 1.87 -18.16
CA ILE A 414 -2.32 1.49 -19.06
C ILE A 414 -2.22 2.21 -20.41
N ALA A 415 -2.96 1.72 -21.39
CA ALA A 415 -3.13 2.36 -22.70
C ALA A 415 -4.57 2.85 -22.86
N CYS A 416 -4.84 4.13 -22.58
CA CYS A 416 -6.17 4.72 -22.66
C CYS A 416 -6.27 5.64 -23.88
N GLY A 417 -7.23 5.38 -24.77
CA GLY A 417 -7.48 6.22 -25.95
C GLY A 417 -6.27 6.40 -26.86
N GLY A 418 -5.42 5.37 -26.95
CA GLY A 418 -4.21 5.37 -27.79
C GLY A 418 -2.94 5.90 -27.11
N THR A 419 -3.03 6.42 -25.88
CA THR A 419 -1.90 7.00 -25.15
C THR A 419 -1.56 6.21 -23.90
N THR A 420 -0.25 6.17 -23.57
CA THR A 420 0.25 5.55 -22.35
C THR A 420 -0.02 6.46 -21.15
N VAL A 421 -0.62 5.91 -20.10
CA VAL A 421 -0.88 6.64 -18.84
C VAL A 421 -0.28 5.84 -17.69
N GLN A 422 0.56 6.49 -16.90
CA GLN A 422 1.10 5.96 -15.65
C GLN A 422 0.34 6.54 -14.45
N PRO A 423 0.23 5.78 -13.34
CA PRO A 423 -0.24 6.35 -12.09
C PRO A 423 0.62 7.56 -11.71
N GLY A 424 -0.03 8.68 -11.39
CA GLY A 424 0.64 9.93 -11.05
C GLY A 424 0.97 10.84 -12.23
N ASP A 425 0.74 10.44 -13.48
CA ASP A 425 0.81 11.37 -14.61
C ASP A 425 -0.19 12.52 -14.42
N ILE A 426 0.16 13.71 -14.87
CA ILE A 426 -0.72 14.88 -14.78
C ILE A 426 -1.65 14.88 -15.98
N ILE A 427 -2.95 14.86 -15.74
CA ILE A 427 -3.95 14.98 -16.78
C ILE A 427 -4.47 16.41 -16.83
N VAL A 428 -4.48 16.99 -18.01
CA VAL A 428 -5.17 18.26 -18.31
C VAL A 428 -6.20 17.97 -19.38
N ALA A 429 -7.47 18.26 -19.11
CA ALA A 429 -8.54 18.03 -20.07
C ALA A 429 -9.55 19.18 -20.10
N ASP A 430 -10.06 19.47 -21.30
CA ASP A 430 -11.10 20.47 -21.58
C ASP A 430 -11.97 20.01 -22.77
N SER A 431 -12.61 20.95 -23.48
CA SER A 431 -13.40 20.65 -24.68
C SER A 431 -12.56 20.24 -25.90
N ASP A 432 -11.30 20.67 -25.95
CA ASP A 432 -10.43 20.47 -27.12
C ASP A 432 -9.74 19.11 -27.07
N GLY A 433 -9.42 18.64 -25.87
CA GLY A 433 -8.87 17.30 -25.70
C GLY A 433 -8.43 16.97 -24.29
N ILE A 434 -7.75 15.84 -24.18
CA ILE A 434 -7.21 15.30 -22.94
C ILE A 434 -5.72 15.04 -23.18
N LEU A 435 -4.86 15.63 -22.36
CA LEU A 435 -3.41 15.50 -22.43
C LEU A 435 -2.85 14.80 -21.20
N VAL A 436 -1.83 13.99 -21.42
CA VAL A 436 -1.08 13.25 -20.41
C VAL A 436 0.32 13.85 -20.32
N ILE A 437 0.61 14.49 -19.19
CA ILE A 437 1.85 15.24 -18.96
C ILE A 437 2.71 14.46 -17.95
N PRO A 438 3.93 14.04 -18.34
CA PRO A 438 4.87 13.46 -17.39
C PRO A 438 5.20 14.46 -16.26
N PRO A 439 5.13 14.06 -14.97
CA PRO A 439 5.32 14.99 -13.85
C PRO A 439 6.67 15.69 -13.85
N ALA A 440 7.71 15.02 -14.33
CA ALA A 440 9.08 15.52 -14.36
C ALA A 440 9.27 16.79 -15.22
N ILE A 441 8.38 17.05 -16.19
CA ILE A 441 8.49 18.20 -17.09
C ILE A 441 7.45 19.29 -16.81
N ALA A 442 6.46 19.03 -15.96
CA ALA A 442 5.24 19.83 -15.90
C ALA A 442 5.48 21.29 -15.49
N ALA A 443 6.38 21.54 -14.54
CA ALA A 443 6.69 22.89 -14.07
C ALA A 443 7.36 23.75 -15.16
N GLU A 444 8.39 23.21 -15.81
CA GLU A 444 9.09 23.90 -16.91
C GLU A 444 8.15 24.09 -18.10
N LEU A 445 7.38 23.04 -18.45
CA LEU A 445 6.42 23.05 -19.54
C LEU A 445 5.41 24.18 -19.37
N VAL A 446 4.79 24.31 -18.20
CA VAL A 446 3.74 25.30 -17.99
C VAL A 446 4.28 26.74 -17.98
N ASP A 447 5.48 26.95 -17.45
CA ASP A 447 6.10 28.28 -17.46
C ASP A 447 6.39 28.75 -18.91
N GLU A 448 6.82 27.83 -19.78
CA GLU A 448 6.98 28.13 -21.21
C GLU A 448 5.65 28.31 -21.96
N CYS A 449 4.60 27.58 -21.57
CA CYS A 449 3.26 27.81 -22.11
C CYS A 449 2.74 29.21 -21.76
N ILE A 450 2.90 29.64 -20.51
CA ILE A 450 2.51 30.99 -20.07
C ILE A 450 3.27 32.06 -20.88
N ALA A 451 4.59 31.87 -21.08
CA ALA A 451 5.38 32.78 -21.88
C ALA A 451 4.90 32.83 -23.35
N GLN A 452 4.61 31.68 -23.95
CA GLN A 452 4.10 31.59 -25.32
C GLN A 452 2.73 32.27 -25.46
N GLU A 453 1.78 32.03 -24.56
CA GLU A 453 0.46 32.66 -24.64
C GLU A 453 0.53 34.17 -24.50
N ARG A 454 1.46 34.68 -23.71
CA ARG A 454 1.70 36.11 -23.62
C ARG A 454 2.27 36.72 -24.90
N GLU A 455 3.12 35.99 -25.61
CA GLU A 455 3.54 36.37 -26.97
C GLU A 455 2.33 36.37 -27.93
N GLU A 456 1.47 35.36 -27.83
CA GLU A 456 0.28 35.22 -28.67
C GLU A 456 -0.77 36.31 -28.38
N GLU A 457 -0.96 36.73 -27.13
CA GLU A 457 -1.80 37.87 -26.74
C GLU A 457 -1.35 39.17 -27.44
N TYR A 458 -0.03 39.43 -27.42
CA TYR A 458 0.54 40.58 -28.12
C TYR A 458 0.31 40.49 -29.62
N ILE A 459 0.58 39.32 -30.22
CA ILE A 459 0.37 39.07 -31.66
C ILE A 459 -1.09 39.29 -32.02
N PHE A 460 -2.02 38.77 -31.22
CA PHE A 460 -3.45 38.93 -31.41
C PHE A 460 -3.84 40.42 -31.39
N ALA A 461 -3.38 41.18 -30.38
CA ALA A 461 -3.63 42.61 -30.28
C ALA A 461 -3.07 43.40 -31.48
N MET A 462 -1.91 43.03 -32.01
CA MET A 462 -1.33 43.66 -33.21
C MET A 462 -2.14 43.33 -34.47
N VAL A 463 -2.63 42.09 -34.60
CA VAL A 463 -3.51 41.70 -35.72
C VAL A 463 -4.84 42.44 -35.64
N GLU A 464 -5.43 42.61 -34.45
CA GLU A 464 -6.64 43.41 -34.26
C GLU A 464 -6.45 44.89 -34.66
N GLN A 465 -5.23 45.41 -34.49
CA GLN A 465 -4.85 46.75 -34.95
C GLN A 465 -4.59 46.83 -36.47
N GLY A 466 -4.72 45.72 -37.19
CA GLY A 466 -4.62 45.64 -38.65
C GLY A 466 -3.21 45.33 -39.16
N HIS A 467 -2.27 44.94 -38.30
CA HIS A 467 -0.94 44.52 -38.74
C HIS A 467 -0.97 43.15 -39.45
N SER A 468 -0.10 42.98 -40.46
CA SER A 468 0.05 41.71 -41.18
C SER A 468 0.63 40.63 -40.27
N VAL A 469 0.20 39.38 -40.47
CA VAL A 469 0.80 38.20 -39.81
C VAL A 469 2.21 37.89 -40.34
N ASP A 470 2.57 38.40 -41.52
CA ASP A 470 3.89 38.19 -42.11
C ASP A 470 4.98 38.86 -41.27
N GLY A 471 5.92 38.06 -40.78
CA GLY A 471 6.96 38.47 -39.84
C GLY A 471 6.48 38.71 -38.40
N LEU A 472 5.17 38.69 -38.13
CA LEU A 472 4.58 38.80 -36.79
C LEU A 472 4.33 37.42 -36.16
N PHE A 473 3.98 36.40 -36.96
CA PHE A 473 3.73 35.04 -36.48
C PHE A 473 4.43 33.98 -37.37
N PRO A 474 5.63 33.49 -37.00
CA PRO A 474 6.40 33.83 -35.80
C PRO A 474 7.08 35.20 -35.89
N MET A 475 7.28 35.86 -34.74
CA MET A 475 7.90 37.19 -34.66
C MET A 475 9.36 37.20 -35.18
N ASN A 476 9.62 38.11 -36.12
CA ASN A 476 10.96 38.47 -36.57
C ASN A 476 11.67 39.36 -35.53
N ALA A 477 12.90 39.81 -35.82
CA ALA A 477 13.68 40.62 -34.88
C ALA A 477 13.03 41.97 -34.53
N GLU A 478 12.33 42.61 -35.48
CA GLU A 478 11.65 43.89 -35.26
C GLU A 478 10.47 43.73 -34.31
N TRP A 479 9.60 42.75 -34.55
CA TRP A 479 8.44 42.48 -33.71
C TRP A 479 8.82 41.99 -32.32
N ARG A 480 9.91 41.21 -32.18
CA ARG A 480 10.44 40.83 -30.86
C ARG A 480 10.87 42.05 -30.03
N ALA A 481 11.54 43.03 -30.63
CA ALA A 481 11.94 44.23 -29.90
C ALA A 481 10.71 45.00 -29.38
N LYS A 482 9.68 45.16 -30.21
CA LYS A 482 8.41 45.80 -29.81
C LYS A 482 7.67 45.01 -28.73
N TYR A 483 7.68 43.68 -28.81
CA TYR A 483 7.12 42.81 -27.78
C TYR A 483 7.86 42.95 -26.44
N GLU A 484 9.20 43.01 -26.44
CA GLU A 484 9.97 43.19 -25.21
C GLU A 484 9.70 44.54 -24.53
N GLU A 485 9.49 45.60 -25.31
CA GLU A 485 9.05 46.90 -24.80
C GLU A 485 7.63 46.79 -24.21
N TRP A 486 6.67 46.25 -24.98
CA TRP A 486 5.30 46.04 -24.52
C TRP A 486 5.23 45.21 -23.23
N ARG A 487 6.03 44.15 -23.14
CA ARG A 487 6.08 43.27 -21.97
C ARG A 487 6.55 44.01 -20.72
N ARG A 488 7.56 44.88 -20.83
CA ARG A 488 8.06 45.69 -19.69
C ARG A 488 7.02 46.68 -19.17
N ASP A 489 6.15 47.19 -20.04
CA ASP A 489 5.11 48.15 -19.67
C ASP A 489 3.85 47.49 -19.10
N ASN A 490 3.69 46.17 -19.26
CA ASN A 490 2.52 45.38 -18.88
C ASN A 490 2.84 44.23 -17.89
N ASP A 491 4.07 44.17 -17.38
CA ASP A 491 4.51 43.38 -16.22
C ASP A 491 4.48 44.25 -14.96
#